data_AF-A0AA40X7S2-F1
#
_entry.id   AF-A0AA40X7S2-F1
#
_cell.length_a   1.000
_cell.length_b   1.000
_cell.length_c   1.000
_cell.angle_alpha   90.00
_cell.angle_beta   90.00
_cell.angle_gamma   90.00
#
_symmetry.space_group_name_H-M   'P 1'
#
loop_
_entity.id
_entity.type
_entity.pdbx_description
1 polymer ?
#
loop_
_entity_poly.entity_id
_entity_poly.type
_entity_poly.pdbx_seq_one_letter_code
_entity_poly.pdbx_strand_id
1 'polypeptide(L)'
;MKREDLQILGLSDEQVNGVMAKHSAELNDMRTKLTSAEQERDSFKGQLESNQSELAKFKDSQKDNEALQDQLKELQSKFDEVSEQSTNELAQVRKESAIDLALVKSGARNPKAVKALLDNDAIKLDDEGMHGLSDQLDSLKESDGYLFEGKEPDKPKPFAGGNPSGGAPANDNKLAEVLGIKTQK
;
A
#
# COMPACT_ATOMS: atom_id res chain seq x y z
N MET A 1 0.20 9.48 -1.65
CA MET A 1 -0.04 10.61 -0.72
C MET A 1 -0.98 11.60 -1.39
N LYS A 2 -1.95 12.15 -0.65
CA LYS A 2 -2.87 13.16 -1.21
C LYS A 2 -2.43 14.56 -0.83
N ARG A 3 -2.89 15.56 -1.61
CA ARG A 3 -2.54 16.96 -1.39
C ARG A 3 -3.09 17.46 -0.05
N GLU A 4 -4.29 17.01 0.29
CA GLU A 4 -5.02 17.36 1.49
C GLU A 4 -4.28 16.90 2.75
N ASP A 5 -3.68 15.70 2.72
CA ASP A 5 -2.87 15.16 3.83
C ASP A 5 -1.69 16.07 4.16
N LEU A 6 -1.05 16.65 3.13
CA LEU A 6 0.08 17.56 3.27
C LEU A 6 -0.35 18.95 3.76
N GLN A 7 -1.50 19.43 3.32
CA GLN A 7 -2.06 20.71 3.80
C GLN A 7 -2.48 20.62 5.28
N ILE A 8 -2.99 19.47 5.73
CA ILE A 8 -3.32 19.21 7.15
C ILE A 8 -2.05 19.27 8.03
N LEU A 9 -0.89 18.88 7.50
CA LEU A 9 0.41 18.98 8.18
C LEU A 9 0.96 20.42 8.25
N GLY A 10 0.24 21.41 7.72
CA GLY A 10 0.62 22.83 7.78
C GLY A 10 1.64 23.25 6.71
N LEU A 11 1.85 22.44 5.67
CA LEU A 11 2.73 22.80 4.55
C LEU A 11 2.09 23.86 3.66
N SER A 12 2.90 24.83 3.19
CA SER A 12 2.43 25.83 2.22
C SER A 12 2.19 25.20 0.85
N ASP A 13 1.35 25.83 0.01
CA ASP A 13 1.03 25.30 -1.32
C ASP A 13 2.27 25.08 -2.20
N GLU A 14 3.31 25.88 -2.02
CA GLU A 14 4.59 25.74 -2.72
C GLU A 14 5.38 24.51 -2.23
N GLN A 15 5.41 24.25 -0.92
CA GLN A 15 6.03 23.06 -0.35
C GLN A 15 5.26 21.78 -0.73
N VAL A 16 3.93 21.83 -0.72
CA VAL A 16 3.06 20.75 -1.16
C VAL A 16 3.33 20.39 -2.62
N ASN A 17 3.46 21.39 -3.50
CA ASN A 17 3.81 21.17 -4.91
C ASN A 17 5.16 20.48 -5.06
N GLY A 18 6.19 20.92 -4.31
CA GLY A 18 7.51 20.30 -4.34
C GLY A 18 7.52 18.84 -3.86
N VAL A 19 6.80 18.54 -2.77
CA VAL A 19 6.65 17.16 -2.25
C VAL A 19 5.90 16.28 -3.25
N MET A 20 4.80 16.77 -3.82
CA MET A 20 4.00 16.01 -4.80
C MET A 20 4.79 15.74 -6.09
N ALA A 21 5.62 16.69 -6.54
CA ALA A 21 6.50 16.48 -7.69
C ALA A 21 7.53 15.37 -7.43
N LYS A 22 8.20 15.40 -6.27
CA LYS A 22 9.15 14.34 -5.87
C LYS A 22 8.46 13.00 -5.71
N HIS A 23 7.30 12.96 -5.04
CA HIS A 23 6.52 11.76 -4.85
C HIS A 23 6.05 11.15 -6.19
N SER A 24 5.65 11.98 -7.15
CA SER A 24 5.25 11.52 -8.48
C SER A 24 6.44 10.96 -9.27
N ALA A 25 7.61 11.61 -9.18
CA ALA A 25 8.83 11.11 -9.79
C ALA A 25 9.25 9.76 -9.21
N GLU A 26 9.22 9.62 -7.87
CA GLU A 26 9.54 8.38 -7.17
C GLU A 26 8.52 7.27 -7.48
N LEU A 27 7.22 7.59 -7.54
CA LEU A 27 6.20 6.62 -7.97
C LEU A 27 6.44 6.12 -9.40
N ASN A 28 6.86 6.98 -10.31
CA ASN A 28 7.15 6.58 -11.68
C ASN A 28 8.43 5.72 -11.77
N ASP A 29 9.46 6.04 -10.98
CA ASP A 29 10.66 5.20 -10.87
C ASP A 29 10.33 3.82 -10.30
N MET A 30 9.55 3.77 -9.22
CA MET A 30 9.10 2.52 -8.59
C MET A 30 8.21 1.70 -9.53
N ARG A 31 7.30 2.33 -10.29
CA ARG A 31 6.52 1.66 -11.34
C ARG A 31 7.41 1.06 -12.42
N THR A 32 8.41 1.81 -12.87
CA THR A 32 9.35 1.34 -13.89
C THR A 32 10.12 0.12 -13.38
N LYS A 33 10.67 0.20 -12.16
CA LYS A 33 11.36 -0.93 -11.52
C LYS A 33 10.45 -2.14 -11.33
N LEU A 34 9.19 -1.92 -10.94
CA LEU A 34 8.21 -2.99 -10.81
C LEU A 34 7.95 -3.66 -12.17
N THR A 35 7.63 -2.91 -13.21
CA THR A 35 7.41 -3.47 -14.55
C THR A 35 8.65 -4.21 -15.07
N SER A 36 9.85 -3.67 -14.86
CA SER A 36 11.09 -4.36 -15.23
C SER A 36 11.27 -5.67 -14.46
N ALA A 37 11.07 -5.67 -13.14
CA ALA A 37 11.16 -6.89 -12.33
C ALA A 37 10.09 -7.92 -12.73
N GLU A 38 8.89 -7.48 -13.11
CA GLU A 38 7.84 -8.35 -13.64
C GLU A 38 8.24 -8.99 -14.97
N GLN A 39 8.82 -8.22 -15.89
CA GLN A 39 9.32 -8.73 -17.16
C GLN A 39 10.49 -9.70 -16.99
N GLU A 40 11.43 -9.41 -16.10
CA GLU A 40 12.55 -10.29 -15.78
C GLU A 40 12.05 -11.60 -15.17
N ARG A 41 11.12 -11.54 -14.22
CA ARG A 41 10.47 -12.73 -13.65
C ARG A 41 9.82 -13.57 -14.73
N ASP A 42 9.02 -12.97 -15.60
CA ASP A 42 8.29 -13.70 -16.64
C ASP A 42 9.25 -14.32 -17.68
N SER A 43 10.34 -13.62 -18.00
CA SER A 43 11.44 -14.14 -18.84
C SER A 43 12.15 -15.33 -18.18
N PHE A 44 12.51 -15.23 -16.90
CA PHE A 44 13.12 -16.33 -16.17
C PHE A 44 12.19 -17.52 -16.06
N LYS A 45 10.89 -17.30 -15.81
CA LYS A 45 9.88 -18.36 -15.81
C LYS A 45 9.82 -19.08 -17.16
N GLY A 46 9.85 -18.34 -18.27
CA GLY A 46 9.90 -18.94 -19.62
C GLY A 46 11.17 -19.76 -19.88
N GLN A 47 12.34 -19.26 -19.46
CA GLN A 47 13.60 -20.02 -19.56
C GLN A 47 13.59 -21.27 -18.69
N LEU A 48 12.98 -21.18 -17.51
CA LEU A 48 12.79 -22.27 -16.57
C LEU A 48 11.95 -23.39 -17.25
N GLU A 49 10.77 -23.07 -17.76
CA GLU A 49 9.93 -24.02 -18.49
C GLU A 49 10.64 -24.65 -19.71
N SER A 50 11.42 -23.86 -20.47
CA SER A 50 12.22 -24.35 -21.60
C SER A 50 13.30 -25.34 -21.15
N ASN A 51 14.08 -25.00 -20.13
CA ASN A 51 15.14 -25.86 -19.59
C ASN A 51 14.57 -27.18 -19.06
N GLN A 52 13.38 -27.15 -18.44
CA GLN A 52 12.71 -28.35 -17.96
C GLN A 52 12.28 -29.26 -19.12
N SER A 53 11.78 -28.68 -20.21
CA SER A 53 11.45 -29.41 -21.44
C SER A 53 12.69 -30.03 -22.09
N GLU A 54 13.80 -29.30 -22.14
CA GLU A 54 15.07 -29.80 -22.68
C GLU A 54 15.67 -30.91 -21.81
N LEU A 55 15.61 -30.77 -20.48
CA LEU A 55 16.02 -31.82 -19.55
C LEU A 55 15.20 -33.11 -19.75
N ALA A 56 13.88 -32.99 -19.91
CA ALA A 56 13.03 -34.16 -20.19
C ALA A 56 13.45 -34.87 -21.50
N LYS A 57 13.70 -34.10 -22.58
CA LYS A 57 14.18 -34.66 -23.85
C LYS A 57 15.58 -35.29 -23.72
N PHE A 58 16.48 -34.69 -22.95
CA PHE A 58 17.82 -35.23 -22.73
C PHE A 58 17.80 -36.51 -21.88
N LYS A 59 16.90 -36.60 -20.90
CA LYS A 59 16.62 -37.84 -20.16
C LYS A 59 16.24 -38.98 -21.10
N ASP A 60 15.37 -38.68 -22.06
CA ASP A 60 14.88 -39.65 -23.03
C ASP A 60 15.95 -40.08 -24.03
N SER A 61 16.96 -39.25 -24.31
CA SER A 61 18.08 -39.59 -25.19
C SER A 61 19.23 -40.33 -24.49
N GLN A 62 19.28 -40.32 -23.16
CA GLN A 62 20.32 -40.97 -22.33
C GLN A 62 19.81 -42.23 -21.60
N LYS A 63 18.83 -42.95 -22.17
CA LYS A 63 18.18 -44.11 -21.52
C LYS A 63 19.12 -45.25 -21.11
N ASP A 64 20.30 -45.33 -21.74
CA ASP A 64 21.25 -46.41 -21.50
C ASP A 64 22.33 -46.06 -20.45
N ASN A 65 22.26 -44.89 -19.81
CA ASN A 65 23.23 -44.46 -18.79
C ASN A 65 22.54 -44.13 -17.46
N GLU A 66 22.44 -45.13 -16.58
CA GLU A 66 21.76 -45.03 -15.28
C GLU A 66 22.28 -43.89 -14.40
N ALA A 67 23.60 -43.69 -14.33
CA ALA A 67 24.20 -42.62 -13.52
C ALA A 67 23.77 -41.21 -14.00
N LEU A 68 23.65 -41.02 -15.33
CA LEU A 68 23.13 -39.78 -15.90
C LEU A 68 21.62 -39.63 -15.67
N GLN A 69 20.85 -40.73 -15.71
CA GLN A 69 19.41 -40.67 -15.41
C GLN A 69 19.12 -40.27 -13.96
N ASP A 70 19.92 -40.75 -13.02
CA ASP A 70 19.77 -40.43 -11.60
C ASP A 70 20.09 -38.95 -11.33
N GLN A 71 21.20 -38.44 -11.88
CA GLN A 71 21.54 -37.01 -11.78
C GLN A 71 20.45 -36.13 -12.39
N LEU A 72 19.82 -36.58 -13.47
CA LEU A 72 18.79 -35.82 -14.15
C LEU A 72 17.45 -35.85 -13.40
N LYS A 73 17.09 -36.97 -12.76
CA LYS A 73 15.96 -37.02 -11.83
C LYS A 73 16.19 -36.09 -10.63
N GLU A 74 17.38 -36.10 -10.05
CA GLU A 74 17.71 -35.22 -8.91
C GLU A 74 17.62 -33.74 -9.32
N LEU A 75 18.14 -33.40 -10.51
CA LEU A 75 18.07 -32.04 -11.04
C LEU A 75 16.63 -31.61 -11.32
N GLN A 76 15.79 -32.49 -11.90
CA GLN A 76 14.36 -32.23 -12.08
C GLN A 76 13.65 -32.00 -10.74
N SER A 77 13.92 -32.83 -9.73
CA SER A 77 13.29 -32.69 -8.41
C SER A 77 13.66 -31.37 -7.72
N LYS A 78 14.95 -31.00 -7.72
CA LYS A 78 15.41 -29.72 -7.14
C LYS A 78 14.78 -28.53 -7.86
N PHE A 79 14.62 -28.67 -9.17
CA PHE A 79 14.03 -27.64 -9.98
C PHE A 79 12.55 -27.44 -9.68
N ASP A 80 11.78 -28.52 -9.59
CA ASP A 80 10.37 -28.47 -9.20
C ASP A 80 10.21 -27.86 -7.81
N GLU A 81 11.05 -28.26 -6.85
CA GLU A 81 11.04 -27.72 -5.48
C GLU A 81 11.32 -26.21 -5.44
N VAL A 82 12.35 -25.74 -6.17
CA VAL A 82 12.69 -24.31 -6.25
C VAL A 82 11.60 -23.51 -6.96
N SER A 83 11.00 -24.07 -8.02
CA SER A 83 9.90 -23.44 -8.75
C SER A 83 8.66 -23.27 -7.87
N GLU A 84 8.30 -24.30 -7.11
CA GLU A 84 7.19 -24.28 -6.16
C GLU A 84 7.45 -23.29 -5.01
N GLN A 85 8.65 -23.33 -4.41
CA GLN A 85 9.05 -22.39 -3.36
C GLN A 85 8.98 -20.94 -3.84
N SER A 86 9.55 -20.64 -5.00
CA SER A 86 9.53 -19.28 -5.58
C SER A 86 8.12 -18.79 -5.88
N THR A 87 7.26 -19.67 -6.41
CA THR A 87 5.85 -19.35 -6.69
C THR A 87 5.09 -19.05 -5.39
N ASN A 88 5.31 -19.85 -4.35
CA ASN A 88 4.70 -19.66 -3.05
C ASN A 88 5.20 -18.38 -2.35
N GLU A 89 6.51 -18.12 -2.37
CA GLU A 89 7.10 -16.90 -1.82
C GLU A 89 6.57 -15.65 -2.52
N LEU A 90 6.49 -15.66 -3.86
CA LEU A 90 5.91 -14.56 -4.63
C LEU A 90 4.44 -14.33 -4.28
N ALA A 91 3.65 -15.40 -4.16
CA ALA A 91 2.26 -15.30 -3.77
C ALA A 91 2.12 -14.73 -2.34
N GLN A 92 2.96 -15.17 -1.42
CA GLN A 92 3.00 -14.68 -0.04
C GLN A 92 3.37 -13.20 0.02
N VAL A 93 4.45 -12.78 -0.64
CA VAL A 93 4.89 -11.37 -0.67
C VAL A 93 3.80 -10.47 -1.27
N ARG A 94 3.13 -10.91 -2.35
CA ARG A 94 2.00 -10.18 -2.94
C ARG A 94 0.83 -10.04 -1.96
N LYS A 95 0.45 -11.14 -1.31
CA LYS A 95 -0.60 -11.15 -0.28
C LYS A 95 -0.26 -10.21 0.87
N GLU A 96 0.94 -10.32 1.43
CA GLU A 96 1.39 -9.49 2.54
C GLU A 96 1.42 -8.00 2.16
N SER A 97 1.94 -7.67 0.98
CA SER A 97 1.99 -6.28 0.49
C SER A 97 0.58 -5.70 0.30
N ALA A 98 -0.35 -6.51 -0.21
CA ALA A 98 -1.74 -6.09 -0.38
C ALA A 98 -2.44 -5.88 0.98
N ILE A 99 -2.17 -6.72 1.97
CA ILE A 99 -2.66 -6.55 3.35
C ILE A 99 -2.11 -5.26 3.94
N ASP A 100 -0.80 -5.03 3.84
CA ASP A 100 -0.16 -3.82 4.37
C ASP A 100 -0.72 -2.55 3.72
N LEU A 101 -0.94 -2.58 2.40
CA LEU A 101 -1.55 -1.47 1.68
C LEU A 101 -2.99 -1.21 2.13
N ALA A 102 -3.78 -2.26 2.30
CA ALA A 102 -5.17 -2.15 2.77
C ALA A 102 -5.24 -1.62 4.21
N LEU A 103 -4.33 -2.04 5.07
CA LEU A 103 -4.21 -1.54 6.44
C LEU A 103 -3.90 -0.04 6.47
N VAL A 104 -2.93 0.41 5.68
CA VAL A 104 -2.62 1.83 5.54
C VAL A 104 -3.83 2.61 5.01
N LYS A 105 -4.53 2.08 3.98
CA LYS A 105 -5.75 2.71 3.43
C LYS A 105 -6.90 2.77 4.43
N SER A 106 -6.98 1.80 5.35
CA SER A 106 -8.01 1.76 6.38
C SER A 106 -7.79 2.77 7.52
N GLY A 107 -6.67 3.49 7.51
CA GLY A 107 -6.30 4.43 8.57
C GLY A 107 -5.73 3.73 9.81
N ALA A 108 -5.12 2.55 9.66
CA ALA A 108 -4.50 1.88 10.80
C ALA A 108 -3.33 2.73 11.34
N ARG A 109 -3.40 3.14 12.61
CA ARG A 109 -2.34 3.93 13.28
C ARG A 109 -1.03 3.17 13.39
N ASN A 110 -1.10 1.85 13.54
CA ASN A 110 0.04 0.95 13.48
C ASN A 110 -0.34 -0.29 12.66
N PRO A 111 -0.05 -0.29 11.34
CA PRO A 111 -0.38 -1.40 10.46
C PRO A 111 0.18 -2.74 10.96
N LYS A 112 1.39 -2.74 11.54
CA LYS A 112 2.02 -3.97 12.06
C LYS A 112 1.26 -4.55 13.25
N ALA A 113 0.77 -3.69 14.15
CA ALA A 113 -0.02 -4.13 15.29
C ALA A 113 -1.39 -4.64 14.86
N VAL A 114 -2.07 -3.93 13.95
CA VAL A 114 -3.38 -4.35 13.42
C VAL A 114 -3.24 -5.65 12.62
N LYS A 115 -2.17 -5.82 11.83
CA LYS A 115 -1.89 -7.06 11.09
C LYS A 115 -1.75 -8.28 12.00
N ALA A 116 -1.19 -8.10 13.21
CA ALA A 116 -1.05 -9.18 14.18
C ALA A 116 -2.39 -9.63 14.79
N LEU A 117 -3.44 -8.81 14.67
CA LEU A 117 -4.81 -9.13 15.10
C LEU A 117 -5.65 -9.73 13.96
N LEU A 118 -5.14 -9.72 12.72
CA LEU A 118 -5.82 -10.32 11.58
C LEU A 118 -5.56 -11.82 11.51
N ASP A 119 -6.60 -12.57 11.14
CA ASP A 119 -6.45 -13.97 10.77
C ASP A 119 -5.99 -14.04 9.31
N ASN A 120 -4.68 -14.23 9.14
CA ASN A 120 -4.03 -14.30 7.84
C ASN A 120 -4.47 -15.53 7.03
N ASP A 121 -4.95 -16.60 7.67
CA ASP A 121 -5.40 -17.81 6.97
C ASP A 121 -6.79 -17.62 6.34
N ALA A 122 -7.62 -16.79 6.98
CA ALA A 122 -8.92 -16.40 6.45
C ALA A 122 -8.83 -15.36 5.30
N ILE A 123 -7.71 -14.66 5.17
CA ILE A 123 -7.49 -13.68 4.09
C ILE A 123 -7.03 -14.40 2.81
N LYS A 124 -7.76 -14.18 1.71
CA LYS A 124 -7.41 -14.72 0.39
C LYS A 124 -7.16 -13.59 -0.60
N LEU A 125 -6.18 -13.79 -1.46
CA LEU A 125 -5.91 -12.91 -2.59
C LEU A 125 -6.05 -13.75 -3.85
N ASP A 126 -7.00 -13.38 -4.71
CA ASP A 126 -7.21 -13.97 -6.03
C ASP A 126 -7.20 -12.88 -7.11
N ASP A 127 -7.55 -13.24 -8.34
CA ASP A 127 -7.58 -12.33 -9.49
C ASP A 127 -8.71 -11.28 -9.40
N GLU A 128 -9.75 -11.53 -8.60
CA GLU A 128 -10.88 -10.62 -8.38
C GLU A 128 -10.60 -9.63 -7.22
N GLY A 129 -9.74 -10.01 -6.29
CA GLY A 129 -9.18 -9.11 -5.29
C GLY A 129 -8.89 -9.77 -3.95
N MET A 130 -8.89 -8.94 -2.90
CA MET A 130 -8.63 -9.39 -1.54
C MET A 130 -9.93 -9.66 -0.80
N HIS A 131 -10.11 -10.89 -0.34
CA HIS A 131 -11.30 -11.38 0.36
C HIS A 131 -11.01 -11.61 1.85
N GLY A 132 -12.04 -11.44 2.68
CA GLY A 132 -11.97 -11.67 4.14
C GLY A 132 -11.28 -10.55 4.94
N LEU A 133 -10.42 -9.74 4.30
CA LEU A 133 -9.76 -8.64 5.00
C LEU A 133 -10.74 -7.52 5.41
N SER A 134 -11.69 -7.13 4.54
CA SER A 134 -12.59 -6.00 4.83
C SER A 134 -13.43 -6.25 6.09
N ASP A 135 -14.02 -7.45 6.19
CA ASP A 135 -14.89 -7.82 7.31
C ASP A 135 -14.12 -7.86 8.63
N GLN A 136 -12.87 -8.34 8.60
CA GLN A 136 -11.99 -8.33 9.76
C GLN A 136 -11.61 -6.91 10.17
N LEU A 137 -11.30 -6.04 9.21
CA LEU A 137 -10.97 -4.64 9.50
C LEU A 137 -12.16 -3.88 10.08
N ASP A 138 -13.38 -4.15 9.60
CA ASP A 138 -14.57 -3.50 10.13
C ASP A 138 -14.90 -4.01 11.54
N SER A 139 -14.76 -5.32 11.80
CA SER A 139 -14.87 -5.91 13.15
C SER A 139 -13.83 -5.33 14.12
N LEU A 140 -12.59 -5.12 13.66
CA LEU A 140 -11.51 -4.50 14.43
C LEU A 140 -11.76 -3.01 14.69
N LYS A 141 -12.41 -2.29 13.79
CA LYS A 141 -12.81 -0.89 14.04
C LYS A 141 -13.90 -0.78 15.10
N GLU A 142 -14.81 -1.76 15.16
CA GLU A 142 -15.88 -1.79 16.17
C GLU A 142 -15.34 -2.17 17.56
N SER A 143 -14.46 -3.17 17.65
CA SER A 143 -13.89 -3.65 18.90
C SER A 143 -12.73 -2.79 19.40
N ASP A 144 -11.79 -2.47 18.51
CA ASP A 144 -10.51 -1.81 18.81
C ASP A 144 -10.34 -0.52 17.99
N GLY A 145 -11.39 0.29 17.90
CA GLY A 145 -11.40 1.53 17.10
C GLY A 145 -10.27 2.52 17.40
N TYR A 146 -9.63 2.43 18.58
CA TYR A 146 -8.45 3.22 18.94
C TYR A 146 -7.21 2.90 18.09
N LEU A 147 -7.16 1.72 17.46
CA LEU A 147 -6.09 1.32 16.54
C LEU A 147 -6.20 2.00 15.17
N PHE A 148 -7.35 2.61 14.88
CA PHE A 148 -7.61 3.30 13.64
C PHE A 148 -7.66 4.81 13.87
N GLU A 149 -7.36 5.55 12.82
CA GLU A 149 -7.61 6.98 12.76
C GLU A 149 -9.12 7.18 12.84
N GLY A 150 -9.58 7.86 13.89
CA GLY A 150 -10.97 8.27 13.97
C GLY A 150 -11.27 9.24 12.82
N LYS A 151 -12.49 9.18 12.25
CA LYS A 151 -12.98 10.29 11.42
C LYS A 151 -12.83 11.56 12.25
N GLU A 152 -11.90 12.45 11.87
CA GLU A 152 -11.87 13.77 12.49
C GLU A 152 -13.27 14.37 12.31
N PRO A 153 -13.96 14.81 13.37
CA PRO A 153 -15.12 15.67 13.18
C PRO A 153 -14.64 16.86 12.36
N ASP A 154 -15.37 17.23 11.30
CA ASP A 154 -15.08 18.40 10.47
C ASP A 154 -14.59 19.54 11.34
N LYS A 155 -13.26 19.78 11.36
CA LYS A 155 -12.70 20.91 12.10
C LYS A 155 -13.39 22.14 11.53
N PRO A 156 -14.09 22.95 12.34
CA PRO A 156 -14.74 24.15 11.83
C PRO A 156 -13.66 25.01 11.18
N LYS A 157 -13.81 25.27 9.88
CA LYS A 157 -12.88 26.12 9.13
C LYS A 157 -12.75 27.44 9.88
N PRO A 158 -11.55 27.87 10.30
CA PRO A 158 -11.38 29.24 10.74
C PRO A 158 -11.80 30.15 9.58
N PHE A 159 -12.71 31.07 9.86
CA PHE A 159 -13.29 32.02 8.91
C PHE A 159 -12.23 32.50 7.90
N ALA A 160 -12.39 32.12 6.63
CA ALA A 160 -11.65 32.72 5.54
C ALA A 160 -12.22 34.12 5.30
N GLY A 161 -11.46 35.15 5.66
CA GLY A 161 -11.79 36.52 5.26
C GLY A 161 -11.23 37.58 6.19
N GLY A 162 -10.03 38.06 5.89
CA GLY A 162 -9.56 39.34 6.42
C GLY A 162 -8.07 39.36 6.67
N ASN A 163 -7.29 39.76 5.67
CA ASN A 163 -6.05 40.47 5.90
C ASN A 163 -6.43 41.91 6.30
N PRO A 164 -6.30 42.37 7.56
CA PRO A 164 -6.41 43.79 7.86
C PRO A 164 -5.08 44.44 7.46
N SER A 165 -4.92 44.76 6.17
CA SER A 165 -3.94 45.76 5.79
C SER A 165 -4.36 47.06 6.47
N GLY A 166 -3.46 47.60 7.28
CA GLY A 166 -3.72 48.74 8.14
C GLY A 166 -4.19 49.98 7.37
N GLY A 167 -5.14 50.69 7.99
CA GLY A 167 -5.47 52.08 7.66
C GLY A 167 -6.96 52.36 7.39
N ALA A 168 -7.79 52.42 8.44
CA ALA A 168 -8.98 53.28 8.58
C ALA A 168 -9.75 52.92 9.86
N PRO A 169 -10.40 53.88 10.54
CA PRO A 169 -10.73 53.77 11.97
C PRO A 169 -11.87 52.79 12.25
N ALA A 170 -11.76 52.17 13.43
CA ALA A 170 -12.64 51.15 13.96
C ALA A 170 -14.09 51.62 14.07
N ASN A 171 -15.03 50.74 13.70
CA ASN A 171 -16.42 50.86 14.10
C ASN A 171 -16.71 49.72 15.09
N ASP A 172 -16.51 50.02 16.37
CA ASP A 172 -16.47 49.10 17.52
C ASP A 172 -17.84 48.53 17.95
N ASN A 173 -18.81 48.42 17.03
CA ASN A 173 -20.17 47.97 17.39
C ASN A 173 -20.47 46.50 17.12
N LYS A 174 -19.60 45.75 16.43
CA LYS A 174 -19.88 44.35 16.10
C LYS A 174 -19.50 43.35 17.20
N LEU A 175 -18.53 43.69 18.05
CA LEU A 175 -18.15 42.86 19.20
C LEU A 175 -19.16 42.96 20.35
N ALA A 176 -19.71 44.16 20.60
CA ALA A 176 -20.71 44.39 21.65
C ALA A 176 -22.03 43.66 21.38
N GLU A 177 -22.42 43.52 20.10
CA GLU A 177 -23.65 42.85 19.67
C GLU A 177 -23.57 41.32 19.83
N VAL A 178 -22.38 40.74 19.61
CA VAL A 178 -22.12 39.30 19.81
C VAL A 178 -22.04 38.92 21.29
N LEU A 179 -21.64 39.85 22.16
CA LEU A 179 -21.53 39.66 23.62
C LEU A 179 -22.80 40.07 24.39
N GLY A 180 -23.86 40.51 23.70
CA GLY A 180 -25.13 40.87 24.33
C GLY A 180 -25.10 42.11 25.23
N ILE A 181 -24.09 42.97 25.08
CA ILE A 181 -23.97 44.20 25.87
C ILE A 181 -24.74 45.30 25.16
N LYS A 182 -25.92 45.66 25.68
CA LYS A 182 -26.66 46.85 25.22
C LYS A 182 -25.86 48.10 25.58
N THR A 183 -25.24 48.74 24.60
CA THR A 183 -24.72 50.10 24.74
C THR A 183 -25.88 51.09 24.73
N GLN A 184 -26.19 51.66 25.90
CA GLN A 184 -27.05 52.85 25.99
C GLN A 184 -26.29 54.08 25.51
N LYS A 185 -27.05 54.98 24.88
CA LYS A 185 -26.60 56.17 24.17
C LYS A 185 -26.08 57.26 25.10
#